data_AF-A0AAD4I0F2-F1
#
_entry.id   AF-A0AAD4I0F2-F1
#
_cell.length_a   1.000
_cell.length_b   1.000
_cell.length_c   1.000
_cell.angle_alpha   90.00
_cell.angle_beta   90.00
_cell.angle_gamma   90.00
#
_symmetry.space_group_name_H-M   'P 1'
#
loop_
_entity.id
_entity.type
_entity.pdbx_description
1 polymer ?
#
loop_
_entity_poly.entity_id
_entity_poly.type
_entity_poly.pdbx_seq_one_letter_code
_entity_poly.pdbx_strand_id
1 'polypeptide(L)'
;MRLISFVTSLACLGTLASAASKVEFDLVFPRDNQSYAPTPYMPVIFAVTNPERAMRLYPYLEFRVNQSVVGGTPYNLSRQMNWGAVDPTSNKPHFIYTFVDNFAAEGDWTLWWHITWRGCGKGRDGVFDGTLTKNQSTTGILFETRNDGQAVDLLAANNQRCLMSTQVVDGVPDESLTITDQALLKSGISTCLMVPPESDGRFGPSDFCNIKFDDAIAANVSADLNKLCAGTGNCPKPSTHVPAASTTTATQPTADNTAQSSPSPSTNSAQRLAGTGAVAVALGAFTFLLV
;
A
#
# COMPACT_ATOMS: atom_id res chain seq x y z
N MET A 1 22.31 30.02 46.27
CA MET A 1 22.12 28.57 46.08
C MET A 1 20.86 28.37 45.24
N ARG A 2 21.00 28.17 43.92
CA ARG A 2 19.88 27.96 42.98
C ARG A 2 19.87 26.48 42.60
N LEU A 3 18.81 25.76 42.96
CA LEU A 3 18.59 24.39 42.50
C LEU A 3 18.12 24.41 41.05
N ILE A 4 18.88 23.76 40.16
CA ILE A 4 18.52 23.50 38.78
C ILE A 4 17.64 22.25 38.77
N SER A 5 16.37 22.42 38.42
CA SER A 5 15.41 21.33 38.25
C SER A 5 15.61 20.71 36.87
N PHE A 6 16.18 19.50 36.80
CA PHE A 6 16.21 18.70 35.58
C PHE A 6 14.87 17.97 35.44
N VAL A 7 14.03 18.42 34.50
CA VAL A 7 12.85 17.65 34.07
C VAL A 7 13.35 16.61 33.07
N THR A 8 13.45 15.36 33.51
CA THR A 8 13.73 14.21 32.65
C THR A 8 12.52 13.93 31.77
N SER A 9 12.66 14.16 30.47
CA SER A 9 11.68 13.78 29.45
C SER A 9 11.68 12.25 29.31
N LEU A 10 10.65 11.60 29.82
CA LEU A 10 10.44 10.16 29.72
C LEU A 10 9.23 9.89 28.80
N ALA A 11 9.41 8.89 27.93
CA ALA A 11 8.39 8.15 27.16
C ALA A 11 7.93 8.74 25.81
N CYS A 12 8.67 8.42 24.75
CA CYS A 12 8.10 8.06 23.45
C CYS A 12 8.73 6.75 22.94
N LEU A 13 8.53 5.64 23.67
CA LEU A 13 8.91 4.28 23.23
C LEU A 13 7.68 3.37 23.02
N GLY A 14 6.47 3.95 22.96
CA GLY A 14 5.21 3.20 22.98
C GLY A 14 4.64 2.76 21.63
N THR A 15 5.24 3.13 20.49
CA THR A 15 4.58 2.95 19.17
C THR A 15 5.31 2.05 18.17
N LEU A 16 6.50 1.51 18.49
CA LEU A 16 7.24 0.65 17.55
C LEU A 16 6.84 -0.83 17.58
N ALA A 17 6.19 -1.30 18.64
CA ALA A 17 5.83 -2.72 18.78
C ALA A 17 4.57 -3.11 17.98
N SER A 18 3.70 -2.16 17.64
CA SER A 18 2.40 -2.44 17.00
C SER A 18 2.48 -2.70 15.49
N ALA A 19 3.53 -2.23 14.81
CA ALA A 19 3.69 -2.43 13.36
C ALA A 19 4.31 -3.80 13.00
N ALA A 20 5.01 -4.44 13.95
CA ALA A 20 5.73 -5.69 13.72
C ALA A 20 4.81 -6.93 13.59
N SER A 21 3.61 -6.88 14.16
CA SER A 21 2.65 -7.99 14.19
C SER A 21 1.57 -7.94 13.11
N LYS A 22 1.64 -6.96 12.19
CA LYS A 22 0.60 -6.75 11.16
C LYS A 22 1.05 -7.25 9.80
N VAL A 23 0.13 -7.83 9.03
CA VAL A 23 0.30 -8.06 7.59
C VAL A 23 -0.80 -7.31 6.88
N GLU A 24 -0.44 -6.44 5.94
CA GLU A 24 -1.38 -5.63 5.17
C GLU A 24 -1.25 -5.99 3.69
N PHE A 25 -2.40 -6.05 3.01
CA PHE A 25 -2.52 -6.23 1.58
C PHE A 25 -3.30 -5.06 1.00
N ASP A 26 -2.78 -4.49 -0.08
CA ASP A 26 -3.16 -3.17 -0.53
C ASP A 26 -3.23 -3.07 -2.03
N LEU A 27 -4.37 -2.64 -2.58
CA LEU A 27 -4.47 -2.34 -4.01
C LEU A 27 -3.86 -0.97 -4.30
N VAL A 28 -2.63 -0.93 -4.78
CA VAL A 28 -1.89 0.30 -5.10
C VAL A 28 -2.41 0.96 -6.37
N PHE A 29 -2.74 0.14 -7.37
CA PHE A 29 -3.21 0.61 -8.66
C PHE A 29 -4.08 -0.46 -9.35
N PRO A 30 -5.16 -0.09 -10.07
CA PRO A 30 -5.72 1.25 -10.22
C PRO A 30 -6.29 1.79 -8.91
N ARG A 31 -6.57 3.09 -8.88
CA ARG A 31 -7.10 3.80 -7.71
C ARG A 31 -8.59 4.06 -7.83
N ASP A 32 -9.26 4.05 -6.68
CA ASP A 32 -10.69 4.30 -6.57
C ASP A 32 -11.06 5.71 -7.04
N ASN A 33 -12.17 5.79 -7.77
CA ASN A 33 -12.74 6.99 -8.36
C ASN A 33 -11.72 7.85 -9.13
N GLN A 34 -10.82 7.19 -9.88
CA GLN A 34 -9.88 7.86 -10.77
C GLN A 34 -10.20 7.58 -12.23
N SER A 35 -9.85 8.54 -13.08
CA SER A 35 -10.00 8.50 -14.53
C SER A 35 -8.64 8.39 -15.20
N TYR A 36 -8.47 7.39 -16.07
CA TYR A 36 -7.23 7.14 -16.81
C TYR A 36 -7.43 7.25 -18.31
N ALA A 37 -6.42 7.69 -19.04
CA ALA A 37 -6.41 7.63 -20.50
C ALA A 37 -6.51 6.17 -20.97
N PRO A 38 -7.25 5.87 -22.05
CA PRO A 38 -7.29 4.53 -22.62
C PRO A 38 -5.88 3.99 -22.91
N THR A 39 -5.66 2.75 -22.51
CA THR A 39 -4.38 2.04 -22.65
C THR A 39 -4.63 0.60 -23.09
N PRO A 40 -3.83 0.02 -24.00
CA PRO A 40 -3.98 -1.40 -24.32
C PRO A 40 -3.81 -2.31 -23.10
N TYR A 41 -2.97 -1.91 -22.15
CA TYR A 41 -2.68 -2.67 -20.94
C TYR A 41 -2.71 -1.74 -19.71
N MET A 42 -3.50 -2.11 -18.72
CA MET A 42 -3.57 -1.45 -17.42
C MET A 42 -2.83 -2.32 -16.38
N PRO A 43 -1.87 -1.78 -15.61
CA PRO A 43 -1.31 -2.52 -14.50
C PRO A 43 -2.37 -2.74 -13.41
N VAL A 44 -2.25 -3.85 -12.69
CA VAL A 44 -2.93 -4.09 -11.42
C VAL A 44 -1.84 -4.44 -10.42
N ILE A 45 -1.70 -3.64 -9.37
CA ILE A 45 -0.56 -3.67 -8.46
C ILE A 45 -1.08 -3.77 -7.04
N PHE A 46 -0.59 -4.78 -6.33
CA PHE A 46 -0.79 -4.93 -4.90
C PHE A 46 0.51 -4.71 -4.14
N ALA A 47 0.43 -4.10 -2.96
CA ALA A 47 1.50 -4.08 -1.98
C ALA A 47 1.19 -5.05 -0.85
N VAL A 48 2.25 -5.61 -0.27
CA VAL A 48 2.19 -6.54 0.86
C VAL A 48 3.22 -6.12 1.89
N THR A 49 2.78 -5.79 3.11
CA THR A 49 3.71 -5.51 4.21
C THR A 49 4.15 -6.79 4.89
N ASN A 50 5.35 -6.77 5.49
CA ASN A 50 5.93 -7.92 6.20
C ASN A 50 5.83 -9.23 5.40
N PRO A 51 6.42 -9.31 4.18
CA PRO A 51 6.25 -10.44 3.28
C PRO A 51 6.68 -11.78 3.90
N GLU A 52 7.68 -11.79 4.79
CA GLU A 52 8.04 -12.98 5.58
C GLU A 52 6.84 -13.57 6.30
N ARG A 53 6.12 -12.72 7.02
CA ARG A 53 4.97 -13.06 7.84
C ARG A 53 3.77 -13.40 6.95
N ALA A 54 3.55 -12.60 5.90
CA ALA A 54 2.51 -12.84 4.92
C ALA A 54 2.63 -14.24 4.31
N MET A 55 3.83 -14.66 3.90
CA MET A 55 4.04 -15.97 3.27
C MET A 55 3.78 -17.15 4.22
N ARG A 56 3.97 -16.97 5.53
CA ARG A 56 3.62 -17.98 6.55
C ARG A 56 2.11 -18.07 6.85
N LEU A 57 1.32 -17.13 6.31
CA LEU A 57 -0.14 -17.17 6.32
C LEU A 57 -0.72 -17.80 5.04
N TYR A 58 0.11 -18.37 4.16
CA TYR A 58 -0.33 -19.04 2.92
C TYR A 58 -1.41 -18.25 2.14
N PRO A 59 -1.11 -17.01 1.75
CA PRO A 59 -2.10 -16.10 1.21
C PRO A 59 -2.52 -16.55 -0.19
N TYR A 60 -3.80 -16.36 -0.47
CA TYR A 60 -4.39 -16.53 -1.79
C TYR A 60 -5.06 -15.21 -2.16
N LEU A 61 -4.48 -14.52 -3.14
CA LEU A 61 -4.97 -13.24 -3.65
C LEU A 61 -5.47 -13.42 -5.07
N GLU A 62 -6.74 -13.09 -5.28
CA GLU A 62 -7.41 -13.09 -6.58
C GLU A 62 -8.05 -11.72 -6.80
N PHE A 63 -8.07 -11.24 -8.04
CA PHE A 63 -8.86 -10.07 -8.41
C PHE A 63 -9.71 -10.34 -9.65
N ARG A 64 -10.78 -9.56 -9.76
CA ARG A 64 -11.71 -9.53 -10.87
C ARG A 64 -11.88 -8.12 -11.39
N VAL A 65 -11.80 -7.96 -12.71
CA VAL A 65 -12.09 -6.71 -13.39
C VAL A 65 -13.33 -6.89 -14.24
N ASN A 66 -14.31 -6.02 -14.07
CA ASN A 66 -15.51 -6.00 -14.90
C ASN A 66 -15.72 -4.63 -15.53
N GLN A 67 -16.16 -4.60 -16.78
CA GLN A 67 -16.63 -3.37 -17.42
C GLN A 67 -18.14 -3.25 -17.22
N SER A 68 -18.60 -2.11 -16.69
CA SER A 68 -20.01 -1.76 -16.69
C SER A 68 -20.39 -1.30 -18.10
N VAL A 69 -21.10 -2.13 -18.86
CA VAL A 69 -21.57 -1.79 -20.20
C VAL A 69 -23.09 -1.78 -20.19
N VAL A 70 -23.70 -0.64 -20.52
CA VAL A 70 -25.14 -0.58 -20.77
C VAL A 70 -25.40 -1.13 -22.17
N GLY A 71 -25.98 -2.33 -22.27
CA GLY A 71 -26.43 -2.92 -23.53
C GLY A 71 -25.37 -3.67 -24.37
N GLY A 72 -24.19 -3.94 -23.82
CA GLY A 72 -23.12 -4.73 -24.46
C GLY A 72 -22.78 -6.03 -23.72
N THR A 73 -21.86 -6.83 -24.26
CA THR A 73 -21.31 -7.99 -23.54
C THR A 73 -20.35 -7.52 -22.46
N PRO A 74 -20.57 -7.83 -21.18
CA PRO A 74 -19.69 -7.40 -20.11
C PRO A 74 -18.33 -8.08 -20.24
N TYR A 75 -17.25 -7.31 -20.22
CA TYR A 75 -15.90 -7.85 -20.02
C TYR A 75 -15.78 -8.29 -18.56
N ASN A 76 -15.32 -9.52 -18.33
CA ASN A 76 -15.07 -10.07 -17.00
C ASN A 76 -13.77 -10.86 -17.05
N LEU A 77 -12.80 -10.50 -16.21
CA LEU A 77 -11.55 -11.20 -16.05
C LEU A 77 -11.37 -11.58 -14.59
N SER A 78 -10.89 -12.80 -14.30
CA SER A 78 -10.40 -13.22 -12.99
C SER A 78 -8.93 -13.62 -13.10
N ARG A 79 -8.07 -13.15 -12.19
CA ARG A 79 -6.69 -13.61 -12.09
C ARG A 79 -6.27 -13.83 -10.64
N GLN A 80 -5.53 -14.91 -10.42
CA GLN A 80 -4.76 -15.12 -9.20
C GLN A 80 -3.41 -14.42 -9.30
N MET A 81 -2.98 -13.74 -8.23
CA MET A 81 -1.67 -13.11 -8.15
C MET A 81 -0.59 -14.15 -7.88
N ASN A 82 0.56 -13.98 -8.53
CA ASN A 82 1.71 -14.88 -8.39
C ASN A 82 2.62 -14.44 -7.24
N TRP A 83 2.77 -15.30 -6.24
CA TRP A 83 3.63 -15.07 -5.07
C TRP A 83 5.08 -15.52 -5.26
N GLY A 84 5.42 -16.17 -6.39
CA GLY A 84 6.71 -16.84 -6.58
C GLY A 84 7.95 -15.91 -6.61
N ALA A 85 7.74 -14.60 -6.77
CA ALA A 85 8.82 -13.60 -6.76
C ALA A 85 8.93 -12.84 -5.41
N VAL A 86 8.06 -13.16 -4.45
CA VAL A 86 8.07 -12.51 -3.13
C VAL A 86 9.27 -13.04 -2.34
N ASP A 87 10.19 -12.14 -1.99
CA ASP A 87 11.29 -12.44 -1.09
C ASP A 87 10.75 -12.52 0.36
N PRO A 88 10.65 -13.72 0.95
CA PRO A 88 10.11 -13.91 2.28
C PRO A 88 11.10 -13.48 3.37
N THR A 89 12.26 -12.93 3.02
CA THR A 89 13.25 -12.41 3.99
C THR A 89 13.30 -10.88 4.02
N SER A 90 12.55 -10.23 3.13
CA SER A 90 12.47 -8.77 3.06
C SER A 90 11.67 -8.21 4.24
N ASN A 91 12.20 -7.15 4.85
CA ASN A 91 11.47 -6.32 5.81
C ASN A 91 10.79 -5.11 5.16
N LYS A 92 10.93 -4.95 3.83
CA LYS A 92 10.26 -3.89 3.05
C LYS A 92 8.97 -4.43 2.45
N PRO A 93 7.97 -3.54 2.21
CA PRO A 93 6.80 -3.91 1.42
C PRO A 93 7.21 -4.52 0.08
N HIS A 94 6.55 -5.62 -0.29
CA HIS A 94 6.73 -6.26 -1.58
C HIS A 94 5.58 -5.89 -2.50
N PHE A 95 5.86 -5.69 -3.79
CA PHE A 95 4.85 -5.32 -4.78
C PHE A 95 4.64 -6.45 -5.76
N ILE A 96 3.39 -6.90 -5.87
CA ILE A 96 2.99 -7.97 -6.79
C ILE A 96 2.11 -7.32 -7.84
N TYR A 97 2.46 -7.49 -9.12
CA TYR A 97 1.74 -6.86 -10.21
C TYR A 97 1.49 -7.78 -11.39
N THR A 98 0.48 -7.42 -12.16
CA THR A 98 0.19 -8.01 -13.47
C THR A 98 -0.38 -6.93 -14.39
N PHE A 99 -0.59 -7.27 -15.66
CA PHE A 99 -1.17 -6.37 -16.64
C PHE A 99 -2.46 -6.98 -17.18
N VAL A 100 -3.48 -6.15 -17.34
CA VAL A 100 -4.79 -6.53 -17.84
C VAL A 100 -5.05 -5.77 -19.13
N ASP A 101 -5.57 -6.46 -20.13
CA ASP A 101 -5.87 -5.90 -21.43
C ASP A 101 -7.28 -5.29 -21.49
N ASN A 102 -7.71 -4.86 -22.68
CA ASN A 102 -9.06 -4.38 -22.96
C ASN A 102 -9.42 -3.00 -22.37
N PHE A 103 -8.41 -2.18 -22.04
CA PHE A 103 -8.61 -0.78 -21.59
C PHE A 103 -8.38 0.27 -22.68
N ALA A 104 -8.32 -0.15 -23.95
CA ALA A 104 -8.01 0.73 -25.09
C ALA A 104 -9.19 1.63 -25.51
N ALA A 105 -10.34 1.49 -24.86
CA ALA A 105 -11.53 2.32 -25.06
C ALA A 105 -11.98 2.93 -23.73
N GLU A 106 -12.82 3.96 -23.82
CA GLU A 106 -13.50 4.52 -22.65
C GLU A 106 -14.45 3.49 -22.03
N GLY A 107 -14.60 3.55 -20.71
CA GLY A 107 -15.46 2.62 -19.98
C GLY A 107 -15.45 2.85 -18.48
N ASP A 108 -16.47 2.30 -17.82
CA ASP A 108 -16.57 2.27 -16.37
C ASP A 108 -16.18 0.88 -15.89
N TRP A 109 -15.33 0.82 -14.89
CA TRP A 109 -14.69 -0.40 -14.46
C TRP A 109 -14.89 -0.61 -12.97
N THR A 110 -15.15 -1.86 -12.60
CA THR A 110 -15.11 -2.32 -11.21
C THR A 110 -13.95 -3.28 -11.06
N LEU A 111 -13.08 -3.06 -10.08
CA LEU A 111 -12.09 -4.04 -9.68
C LEU A 111 -12.44 -4.56 -8.29
N TRP A 112 -12.81 -5.83 -8.22
CA TRP A 112 -12.99 -6.55 -6.96
C TRP A 112 -11.76 -7.38 -6.70
N TRP A 113 -11.33 -7.49 -5.44
CA TRP A 113 -10.27 -8.39 -5.09
C TRP A 113 -10.54 -9.05 -3.75
N HIS A 114 -9.99 -10.24 -3.64
CA HIS A 114 -10.26 -11.20 -2.60
C HIS A 114 -8.93 -11.72 -2.07
N ILE A 115 -8.75 -11.64 -0.76
CA ILE A 115 -7.64 -12.24 -0.06
C ILE A 115 -8.20 -13.32 0.88
N THR A 116 -7.69 -14.53 0.73
CA THR A 116 -7.82 -15.59 1.72
C THR A 116 -6.44 -15.78 2.37
N TRP A 117 -6.41 -16.01 3.67
CA TRP A 117 -5.21 -16.44 4.36
C TRP A 117 -5.52 -17.61 5.30
N ARG A 118 -4.48 -18.35 5.67
CA ARG A 118 -4.55 -19.52 6.54
C ARG A 118 -3.50 -19.45 7.64
N GLY A 119 -3.96 -19.43 8.88
CA GLY A 119 -3.13 -19.59 10.07
C GLY A 119 -3.29 -20.97 10.70
N CYS A 120 -2.50 -21.25 11.72
CA CYS A 120 -2.62 -22.48 12.50
C CYS A 120 -3.35 -22.30 13.81
N GLY A 121 -4.19 -23.29 14.13
CA GLY A 121 -4.72 -23.53 15.45
C GLY A 121 -3.64 -24.06 16.39
N LYS A 122 -3.69 -23.60 17.65
CA LYS A 122 -2.82 -24.07 18.73
C LYS A 122 -3.59 -25.04 19.62
N GLY A 123 -3.11 -26.27 19.72
CA GLY A 123 -3.57 -27.25 20.70
C GLY A 123 -3.23 -26.86 22.13
N ARG A 124 -3.80 -27.57 23.11
CA ARG A 124 -3.57 -27.32 24.55
C ARG A 124 -2.12 -27.53 24.99
N ASP A 125 -1.35 -28.32 24.25
CA ASP A 125 0.06 -28.63 24.45
C ASP A 125 1.00 -27.68 23.69
N GLY A 126 0.46 -26.68 22.99
CA GLY A 126 1.23 -25.77 22.15
C GLY A 126 1.67 -26.37 20.82
N VAL A 127 1.16 -27.55 20.45
CA VAL A 127 1.43 -28.20 19.17
C VAL A 127 0.32 -27.87 18.18
N PHE A 128 0.62 -27.98 16.89
CA PHE A 128 -0.38 -27.92 15.83
C PHE A 128 -1.47 -28.96 16.07
N ASP A 129 -2.72 -28.52 16.20
CA ASP A 129 -3.86 -29.38 16.53
C ASP A 129 -4.53 -30.03 15.30
N GLY A 130 -3.96 -29.84 14.11
CA GLY A 130 -4.55 -30.27 12.85
C GLY A 130 -5.46 -29.24 12.19
N THR A 131 -5.73 -28.11 12.85
CA THR A 131 -6.68 -27.10 12.37
C THR A 131 -5.95 -25.94 11.68
N LEU A 132 -6.38 -25.65 10.45
CA LEU A 132 -6.03 -24.41 9.77
C LEU A 132 -7.17 -23.41 9.94
N THR A 133 -6.89 -22.29 10.60
CA THR A 133 -7.79 -21.15 10.64
C THR A 133 -7.75 -20.46 9.29
N LYS A 134 -8.85 -20.52 8.54
CA LYS A 134 -9.02 -19.78 7.29
C LYS A 134 -9.84 -18.53 7.57
N ASN A 135 -9.34 -17.39 7.11
CA ASN A 135 -10.14 -16.17 7.02
C ASN A 135 -10.03 -15.61 5.59
N GLN A 136 -11.01 -14.80 5.21
CA GLN A 136 -11.09 -14.25 3.89
C GLN A 136 -11.78 -12.89 3.90
N SER A 137 -11.37 -12.03 2.98
CA SER A 137 -11.98 -10.73 2.78
C SER A 137 -12.10 -10.39 1.31
N THR A 138 -13.09 -9.57 0.98
CA THR A 138 -13.32 -9.06 -0.36
C THR A 138 -13.61 -7.58 -0.28
N THR A 139 -12.95 -6.80 -1.14
CA THR A 139 -13.22 -5.37 -1.32
C THR A 139 -13.08 -5.03 -2.79
N GLY A 140 -13.39 -3.79 -3.17
CA GLY A 140 -13.25 -3.35 -4.54
C GLY A 140 -13.24 -1.84 -4.67
N ILE A 141 -12.99 -1.41 -5.90
CA ILE A 141 -12.94 -0.01 -6.30
C ILE A 141 -13.69 0.19 -7.61
N LEU A 142 -14.04 1.44 -7.87
CA LEU A 142 -14.54 1.90 -9.15
C LEU A 142 -13.48 2.77 -9.81
N PHE A 143 -13.29 2.66 -11.12
CA PHE A 143 -12.46 3.59 -11.88
C PHE A 143 -12.97 3.65 -13.30
N GLU A 144 -12.48 4.61 -14.08
CA GLU A 144 -12.92 4.80 -15.46
C GLU A 144 -11.73 5.00 -16.40
N THR A 145 -11.95 4.65 -17.67
CA THR A 145 -11.12 5.09 -18.78
C THR A 145 -11.86 6.18 -19.55
N ARG A 146 -11.19 7.30 -19.81
CA ARG A 146 -11.69 8.47 -20.54
C ARG A 146 -10.57 9.08 -21.37
N ASN A 147 -10.86 9.57 -22.58
CA ASN A 147 -9.85 10.13 -23.49
C ASN A 147 -9.10 11.34 -22.89
N ASP A 148 -9.73 12.09 -21.99
CA ASP A 148 -9.14 13.18 -21.22
C ASP A 148 -8.60 12.75 -19.84
N GLY A 149 -8.64 11.45 -19.54
CA GLY A 149 -8.12 10.87 -18.31
C GLY A 149 -6.60 10.96 -18.23
N GLN A 150 -6.07 10.78 -17.01
CA GLN A 150 -4.62 10.88 -16.77
C GLN A 150 -3.87 9.68 -17.36
N ALA A 151 -2.64 9.89 -17.84
CA ALA A 151 -1.78 8.76 -18.19
C ALA A 151 -1.54 7.86 -16.97
N VAL A 152 -1.22 6.59 -17.20
CA VAL A 152 -0.81 5.69 -16.12
C VAL A 152 0.45 6.24 -15.45
N ASP A 153 0.29 6.73 -14.23
CA ASP A 153 1.37 7.28 -13.40
C ASP A 153 1.38 6.57 -12.05
N LEU A 154 2.36 5.70 -11.87
CA LEU A 154 2.51 4.91 -10.66
C LEU A 154 3.11 5.72 -9.50
N LEU A 155 3.85 6.80 -9.78
CA LEU A 155 4.43 7.66 -8.73
C LEU A 155 3.41 8.65 -8.18
N ALA A 156 2.42 9.03 -8.99
CA ALA A 156 1.28 9.80 -8.52
C ALA A 156 0.50 9.09 -7.39
N ALA A 157 0.62 7.76 -7.27
CA ALA A 157 0.05 6.97 -6.18
C ALA A 157 0.56 7.42 -4.79
N ASN A 158 1.77 7.96 -4.69
CA ASN A 158 2.39 8.37 -3.43
C ASN A 158 1.79 9.64 -2.80
N ASN A 159 1.03 10.43 -3.56
CA ASN A 159 0.60 11.77 -3.17
C ASN A 159 -0.86 11.85 -2.71
N GLN A 160 -1.61 10.75 -2.72
CA GLN A 160 -3.02 10.73 -2.32
C GLN A 160 -3.22 10.18 -0.90
N ARG A 161 -4.32 10.60 -0.26
CA ARG A 161 -4.76 10.08 1.05
C ARG A 161 -4.96 8.57 0.94
N CYS A 162 -4.65 7.86 2.04
CA CYS A 162 -4.67 6.39 2.16
C CYS A 162 -5.73 5.72 1.28
N LEU A 163 -5.36 4.71 0.50
CA LEU A 163 -6.29 3.98 -0.36
C LEU A 163 -7.39 3.34 0.49
N MET A 164 -8.62 3.39 0.00
CA MET A 164 -9.79 2.85 0.71
C MET A 164 -9.93 1.32 0.55
N SER A 165 -8.92 0.66 -0.05
CA SER A 165 -8.98 -0.76 -0.43
C SER A 165 -7.79 -1.50 0.19
N THR A 166 -7.89 -1.73 1.49
CA THR A 166 -6.87 -2.36 2.33
C THR A 166 -7.44 -3.51 3.12
N GLN A 167 -6.64 -4.55 3.30
CA GLN A 167 -6.96 -5.71 4.13
C GLN A 167 -5.82 -5.94 5.11
N VAL A 168 -6.13 -5.92 6.41
CA VAL A 168 -5.17 -6.06 7.51
C VAL A 168 -5.40 -7.37 8.25
N VAL A 169 -4.33 -8.11 8.48
CA VAL A 169 -4.26 -9.20 9.46
C VAL A 169 -3.47 -8.67 10.65
N ASP A 170 -4.16 -8.38 11.75
CA ASP A 170 -3.57 -7.84 12.97
C ASP A 170 -3.38 -8.93 14.04
N GLY A 171 -2.58 -8.62 15.06
CA GLY A 171 -2.37 -9.49 16.21
C GLY A 171 -1.70 -10.80 15.86
N VAL A 172 -0.93 -10.82 14.78
CA VAL A 172 -0.25 -12.03 14.34
C VAL A 172 1.02 -12.18 15.19
N PRO A 173 1.14 -13.22 16.04
CA PRO A 173 2.37 -13.45 16.80
C PRO A 173 3.50 -13.96 15.89
N ASP A 174 4.76 -13.73 16.24
CA ASP A 174 5.91 -14.35 15.53
C ASP A 174 5.98 -15.88 15.75
N GLU A 175 5.15 -16.42 16.65
CA GLU A 175 5.09 -17.84 16.97
C GLU A 175 4.59 -18.63 15.76
N SER A 176 5.48 -19.43 15.17
CA SER A 176 5.16 -20.40 14.13
C SER A 176 5.05 -21.79 14.70
N LEU A 177 4.09 -22.57 14.21
CA LEU A 177 3.99 -24.00 14.49
C LEU A 177 4.58 -24.80 13.33
N THR A 178 5.33 -25.85 13.66
CA THR A 178 5.76 -26.85 12.68
C THR A 178 4.59 -27.76 12.34
N ILE A 179 4.33 -27.93 11.05
CA ILE A 179 3.30 -28.84 10.55
C ILE A 179 3.84 -30.26 10.54
N THR A 180 3.12 -31.18 11.18
CA THR A 180 3.42 -32.62 11.16
C THR A 180 2.44 -33.40 10.27
N ASP A 181 1.35 -32.76 9.84
CA ASP A 181 0.34 -33.36 8.96
C ASP A 181 0.94 -33.65 7.57
N GLN A 182 0.84 -34.92 7.16
CA GLN A 182 1.46 -35.39 5.92
C GLN A 182 0.80 -34.85 4.66
N ALA A 183 -0.49 -34.51 4.69
CA ALA A 183 -1.18 -33.95 3.53
C ALA A 183 -0.76 -32.49 3.31
N LEU A 184 -0.64 -31.72 4.38
CA LEU A 184 -0.13 -30.35 4.33
C LEU A 184 1.35 -30.29 3.92
N LEU A 185 2.20 -31.19 4.46
CA LEU A 185 3.60 -31.30 4.06
C LEU A 185 3.76 -31.60 2.57
N LYS A 186 2.95 -32.50 2.01
CA LYS A 186 2.91 -32.78 0.56
C LYS A 186 2.48 -31.57 -0.28
N SER A 187 1.75 -30.65 0.33
CA SER A 187 1.33 -29.38 -0.29
C SER A 187 2.38 -28.27 -0.16
N GLY A 188 3.57 -28.59 0.37
CA GLY A 188 4.65 -27.62 0.59
C GLY A 188 4.51 -26.80 1.87
N ILE A 189 3.55 -27.15 2.74
CA ILE A 189 3.27 -26.42 3.99
C ILE A 189 4.00 -27.13 5.13
N SER A 190 5.15 -26.57 5.55
CA SER A 190 5.98 -27.12 6.63
C SER A 190 5.90 -26.34 7.94
N THR A 191 5.55 -25.05 7.86
CA THR A 191 5.42 -24.17 9.03
C THR A 191 4.29 -23.18 8.78
N CYS A 192 3.58 -22.79 9.82
CA CYS A 192 2.47 -21.85 9.69
C CYS A 192 2.49 -20.90 10.86
N LEU A 193 1.97 -19.72 10.63
CA LEU A 193 1.86 -18.72 11.67
C LEU A 193 0.67 -19.05 12.56
N MET A 194 0.89 -19.00 13.88
CA MET A 194 -0.22 -19.11 14.82
C MET A 194 -1.08 -17.87 14.70
N VAL A 195 -2.39 -18.05 14.70
CA VAL A 195 -3.30 -16.92 14.68
C VAL A 195 -4.35 -17.15 15.77
N PRO A 196 -4.58 -16.19 16.68
CA PRO A 196 -5.53 -16.37 17.75
C PRO A 196 -6.93 -16.68 17.19
N PRO A 197 -7.72 -17.57 17.81
CA PRO A 197 -9.06 -17.91 17.32
C PRO A 197 -10.01 -16.70 17.30
N GLU A 198 -9.71 -15.66 18.08
CA GLU A 198 -10.41 -14.38 18.12
C GLU A 198 -9.91 -13.36 17.08
N SER A 199 -8.91 -13.69 16.26
CA SER A 199 -8.63 -12.92 15.05
C SER A 199 -9.78 -13.14 14.06
N ASP A 200 -10.89 -12.47 14.30
CA ASP A 200 -12.04 -12.45 13.39
C ASP A 200 -11.72 -11.76 12.06
N GLY A 201 -10.45 -11.42 11.81
CA GLY A 201 -10.03 -10.69 10.62
C GLY A 201 -10.60 -9.29 10.63
N ARG A 202 -11.02 -8.75 11.79
CA ARG A 202 -11.40 -7.35 11.87
C ARG A 202 -10.20 -6.51 11.45
N PHE A 203 -10.41 -5.85 10.33
CA PHE A 203 -9.53 -4.86 9.75
C PHE A 203 -9.31 -3.77 10.80
N GLY A 204 -8.11 -3.79 11.41
CA GLY A 204 -7.66 -2.69 12.25
C GLY A 204 -7.51 -1.42 11.42
N PRO A 205 -7.38 -0.24 12.06
CA PRO A 205 -7.00 0.97 11.35
C PRO A 205 -5.69 0.68 10.60
N SER A 206 -5.74 0.78 9.27
CA SER A 206 -4.58 0.49 8.45
C SER A 206 -3.53 1.58 8.61
N ASP A 207 -2.27 1.16 8.65
CA ASP A 207 -1.11 2.06 8.60
C ASP A 207 -0.73 2.43 7.15
N PHE A 208 -1.66 2.17 6.21
CA PHE A 208 -1.61 2.30 4.76
C PHE A 208 -0.79 3.47 4.22
N CYS A 209 -0.95 4.65 4.83
CA CYS A 209 -0.34 5.90 4.33
C CYS A 209 1.20 5.87 4.33
N ASN A 210 1.82 4.83 4.87
CA ASN A 210 3.27 4.68 4.93
C ASN A 210 3.88 3.86 3.78
N ILE A 211 3.08 3.11 3.00
CA ILE A 211 3.62 2.36 1.86
C ILE A 211 3.80 3.31 0.69
N LYS A 212 5.06 3.56 0.33
CA LYS A 212 5.42 4.36 -0.83
C LYS A 212 5.93 3.47 -1.94
N PHE A 213 5.42 3.73 -3.14
CA PHE A 213 5.94 3.20 -4.38
C PHE A 213 7.27 3.91 -4.66
N ASP A 214 8.39 3.21 -4.60
CA ASP A 214 9.69 3.83 -4.90
C ASP A 214 9.93 3.93 -6.41
N ASP A 215 10.87 4.79 -6.79
CA ASP A 215 11.22 5.03 -8.19
C ASP A 215 11.71 3.76 -8.90
N ALA A 216 12.35 2.84 -8.17
CA ALA A 216 12.91 1.62 -8.74
C ALA A 216 11.80 0.63 -9.13
N ILE A 217 10.79 0.45 -8.27
CA ILE A 217 9.63 -0.39 -8.56
C ILE A 217 8.82 0.23 -9.69
N ALA A 218 8.62 1.55 -9.69
CA ALA A 218 7.94 2.24 -10.79
C ALA A 218 8.64 2.07 -12.12
N ALA A 219 9.97 2.18 -12.13
CA ALA A 219 10.78 1.92 -13.31
C ALA A 219 10.64 0.46 -13.77
N ASN A 220 10.65 -0.51 -12.86
CA ASN A 220 10.50 -1.94 -13.19
C ASN A 220 9.14 -2.25 -13.82
N VAL A 221 8.04 -1.79 -13.19
CA VAL A 221 6.69 -2.01 -13.73
C VAL A 221 6.53 -1.33 -15.09
N SER A 222 7.04 -0.11 -15.22
CA SER A 222 7.01 0.64 -16.48
C SER A 222 7.85 -0.03 -17.57
N ALA A 223 9.02 -0.59 -17.22
CA ALA A 223 9.86 -1.34 -18.16
C ALA A 223 9.15 -2.61 -18.64
N ASP A 224 8.49 -3.35 -17.76
CA ASP A 224 7.73 -4.55 -18.13
C ASP A 224 6.49 -4.23 -18.95
N LEU A 225 5.77 -3.15 -18.63
CA LEU A 225 4.68 -2.63 -19.46
C LEU A 225 5.18 -2.29 -20.86
N ASN A 226 6.29 -1.58 -20.98
CA ASN A 226 6.88 -1.21 -22.26
C ASN A 226 7.30 -2.43 -23.08
N LYS A 227 7.78 -3.51 -22.45
CA LYS A 227 8.06 -4.77 -23.15
C LYS A 227 6.79 -5.40 -23.70
N LEU A 228 5.66 -5.33 -22.97
CA LEU A 228 4.39 -5.90 -23.40
C LEU A 228 3.79 -5.20 -24.61
N CYS A 229 3.89 -3.88 -24.70
CA CYS A 229 3.42 -3.14 -25.88
C CYS A 229 4.51 -2.84 -26.92
N ALA A 230 5.72 -3.39 -26.75
CA ALA A 230 6.75 -3.36 -27.78
C ALA A 230 6.26 -4.07 -29.04
N GLY A 231 6.07 -3.31 -30.12
CA GLY A 231 5.55 -3.80 -31.41
C GLY A 231 4.12 -3.37 -31.75
N THR A 232 3.35 -2.82 -30.80
CA THR A 232 1.98 -2.32 -31.06
C THR A 232 1.91 -0.81 -31.25
N GLY A 233 2.98 -0.06 -30.92
CA GLY A 233 3.04 1.39 -31.06
C GLY A 233 2.20 2.18 -30.04
N ASN A 234 1.44 1.49 -29.19
CA ASN A 234 0.45 2.08 -28.28
C ASN A 234 0.85 1.95 -26.79
N CYS A 235 2.15 1.96 -26.46
CA CYS A 235 2.57 2.01 -25.07
C CYS A 235 2.10 3.32 -24.40
N PRO A 236 1.58 3.28 -23.17
CA PRO A 236 1.47 4.48 -22.35
C PRO A 236 2.83 5.17 -22.31
N LYS A 237 2.86 6.46 -22.67
CA LYS A 237 4.09 7.24 -22.52
C LYS A 237 4.42 7.25 -21.02
N PRO A 238 5.70 7.00 -20.64
CA PRO A 238 6.12 7.15 -19.25
C PRO A 238 5.67 8.51 -18.74
N SER A 239 5.16 8.56 -17.50
CA SER A 239 4.85 9.84 -16.87
C SER A 239 6.07 10.74 -16.93
N THR A 240 5.88 12.00 -17.31
CA THR A 240 6.93 13.02 -17.34
C THR A 240 7.29 13.53 -15.94
N HIS A 241 6.80 12.87 -14.87
CA HIS A 241 7.25 13.11 -13.52
C HIS A 241 8.75 12.84 -13.41
N VAL A 242 9.53 13.92 -13.53
CA VAL A 242 10.94 13.95 -13.17
C VAL A 242 10.99 13.67 -11.66
N PRO A 243 11.61 12.58 -11.20
CA PRO A 243 11.85 12.39 -9.78
C PRO A 243 12.62 13.60 -9.28
N ALA A 244 12.15 14.24 -8.21
CA ALA A 244 12.92 15.29 -7.56
C ALA A 244 14.28 14.69 -7.21
N ALA A 245 15.34 15.19 -7.85
CA ALA A 245 16.68 14.66 -7.70
C ALA A 245 16.99 14.54 -6.20
N SER A 246 17.16 13.31 -5.73
CA SER A 246 17.67 13.04 -4.40
C SER A 246 19.03 13.71 -4.32
N THR A 247 19.10 14.85 -3.65
CA THR A 247 20.34 15.59 -3.49
C THR A 247 21.18 14.79 -2.49
N THR A 248 21.95 13.84 -3.00
CA THR A 248 22.98 13.17 -2.22
C THR A 248 24.05 14.23 -1.98
N THR A 249 23.99 14.89 -0.83
CA THR A 249 25.07 15.75 -0.35
C THR A 249 26.28 14.85 -0.09
N ALA A 250 27.13 14.71 -1.10
CA ALA A 250 28.47 14.19 -0.92
C ALA A 250 29.25 15.22 -0.07
N THR A 251 29.50 14.87 1.18
CA THR A 251 30.39 15.60 2.07
C THR A 251 31.80 15.58 1.47
N GLN A 252 32.28 16.71 0.96
CA GLN A 252 33.68 16.92 0.60
C GLN A 252 34.36 17.78 1.68
N PRO A 253 35.63 17.53 2.04
CA PRO A 253 36.25 18.08 3.24
C PRO A 253 36.45 19.59 3.19
N THR A 254 36.24 20.21 4.36
CA THR A 254 36.50 21.60 4.69
C THR A 254 37.96 21.99 4.41
N ALA A 255 38.14 22.98 3.53
CA ALA A 255 39.32 23.82 3.51
C ALA A 255 38.94 25.20 4.06
N ASP A 256 39.58 25.50 5.19
CA ASP A 256 39.57 26.72 5.96
C ASP A 256 39.99 27.91 5.09
N ASN A 257 39.23 29.01 5.10
CA ASN A 257 39.80 30.34 4.91
C ASN A 257 38.83 31.43 5.37
N THR A 258 39.27 32.09 6.43
CA THR A 258 38.71 33.24 7.12
C THR A 258 38.88 34.50 6.25
N ALA A 259 37.82 35.26 6.03
CA ALA A 259 37.94 36.71 5.85
C ALA A 259 36.61 37.41 6.14
N GLN A 260 36.73 38.43 6.99
CA GLN A 260 35.70 39.19 7.67
C GLN A 260 35.69 40.61 7.06
N SER A 261 34.52 41.16 6.73
CA SER A 261 34.27 42.62 6.78
C SER A 261 32.78 42.95 6.63
N SER A 262 32.37 43.96 7.41
CA SER A 262 31.00 44.39 7.75
C SER A 262 30.45 45.49 6.79
N PRO A 263 29.46 46.35 7.15
CA PRO A 263 28.03 46.17 6.85
C PRO A 263 27.31 47.36 6.15
N SER A 264 26.05 47.12 5.73
CA SER A 264 24.90 48.05 5.57
C SER A 264 24.94 49.14 4.45
N PRO A 265 23.81 49.80 4.04
CA PRO A 265 22.46 49.85 4.65
C PRO A 265 21.22 49.75 3.71
N SER A 266 20.08 49.49 4.38
CA SER A 266 18.65 49.88 4.18
C SER A 266 18.11 50.50 2.88
N THR A 267 16.90 50.04 2.50
CA THR A 267 15.64 50.82 2.32
C THR A 267 14.46 49.82 2.29
N ASN A 268 13.48 49.86 3.21
CA ASN A 268 12.20 50.62 3.18
C ASN A 268 11.38 50.36 1.90
N SER A 269 10.06 50.08 1.86
CA SER A 269 8.94 49.97 2.82
C SER A 269 7.70 49.48 2.03
N ALA A 270 6.57 49.29 2.73
CA ALA A 270 5.16 49.22 2.26
C ALA A 270 4.58 47.79 2.13
N GLN A 271 3.80 47.31 3.11
CA GLN A 271 2.40 47.64 3.45
C GLN A 271 1.36 46.82 2.66
N ARG A 272 0.60 45.97 3.36
CA ARG A 272 -0.88 45.92 3.46
C ARG A 272 -1.29 44.63 4.20
N LEU A 273 -1.78 44.70 5.44
CA LEU A 273 -3.14 44.99 5.95
C LEU A 273 -4.20 43.89 5.71
N ALA A 274 -4.70 43.37 6.85
CA ALA A 274 -6.01 42.73 7.12
C ALA A 274 -6.31 41.37 6.43
N GLY A 275 -6.97 40.40 7.04
CA GLY A 275 -7.63 40.31 8.35
C GLY A 275 -8.39 38.97 8.42
N THR A 276 -8.40 38.38 9.62
CA THR A 276 -9.44 37.57 10.27
C THR A 276 -10.43 36.72 9.45
N GLY A 277 -10.52 35.42 9.80
CA GLY A 277 -11.68 34.58 9.51
C GLY A 277 -11.52 33.16 10.06
N ALA A 278 -11.70 32.97 11.37
CA ALA A 278 -11.84 31.65 11.98
C ALA A 278 -13.26 31.13 11.72
N VAL A 279 -13.39 29.92 11.18
CA VAL A 279 -14.67 29.21 11.05
C VAL A 279 -14.65 28.04 12.02
N ALA A 280 -15.51 28.11 13.04
CA ALA A 280 -15.81 27.03 13.95
C ALA A 280 -16.78 26.05 13.27
N VAL A 281 -16.46 24.76 13.29
CA VAL A 281 -17.35 23.69 12.82
C VAL A 281 -18.11 23.13 14.02
N ALA A 282 -19.44 23.24 13.99
CA ALA A 282 -20.34 22.64 14.95
C ALA A 282 -20.55 21.15 14.63
N LEU A 283 -20.30 20.28 15.61
CA LEU A 283 -20.64 18.86 15.58
C LEU A 283 -22.11 18.68 15.97
N GLY A 284 -22.93 18.27 15.01
CA GLY A 284 -24.30 17.81 15.25
C GLY A 284 -24.32 16.30 15.49
N ALA A 285 -24.79 15.88 16.67
CA ALA A 285 -25.03 14.50 17.03
C ALA A 285 -26.29 13.95 16.32
N PHE A 286 -26.19 12.78 15.70
CA PHE A 286 -27.34 12.02 15.21
C PHE A 286 -27.57 10.80 16.12
N THR A 287 -28.70 10.82 16.81
CA THR A 287 -29.24 9.69 17.58
C THR A 287 -30.01 8.78 16.62
N PHE A 288 -29.61 7.51 16.51
CA PHE A 288 -30.43 6.48 15.85
C PHE A 288 -31.36 5.83 16.89
N LEU A 289 -32.66 5.88 16.62
CA LEU A 289 -33.69 5.09 17.30
C LEU A 289 -33.78 3.73 16.58
N LEU A 290 -33.65 2.64 17.32
CA LEU A 290 -33.97 1.29 16.87
C LEU A 290 -35.49 1.05 17.02
N VAL A 291 -36.13 0.59 15.95
CA VAL A 291 -37.36 -0.21 15.97
C VAL A 291 -37.06 -1.47 15.17
#